data_AF-A0A7Y3HWH2-F1
#
_entry.id   AF-A0A7Y3HWH2-F1
#
_cell.length_a   1.000
_cell.length_b   1.000
_cell.length_c   1.000
_cell.angle_alpha   90.00
_cell.angle_beta   90.00
_cell.angle_gamma   90.00
#
_symmetry.space_group_name_H-M   'P 1'
#
loop_
_entity.id
_entity.type
_entity.pdbx_description
1 polymer ?
#
loop_
_entity_poly.entity_id
_entity_poly.type
_entity_poly.pdbx_seq_one_letter_code
_entity_poly.pdbx_strand_id
1 'polypeptide(L)'
;MATTSDIRKGLCIKYSNDIYKIIEFLHVKPGKGPAFVRTKLKSVTTGKVIDNTFSAGHKIEDVRVETHKFQYLYSESTTYHFMNTEDYTQIQLQEETLDRPD
;
A
#
# COMPACT_ATOMS: atom_id res chain seq x y z
N MET A 1 -5.04 11.30 -13.31
CA MET A 1 -5.54 10.03 -12.75
C MET A 1 -4.81 8.92 -13.46
N ALA A 2 -4.16 8.04 -12.72
CA ALA A 2 -3.53 6.85 -13.29
C ALA A 2 -4.57 5.97 -14.00
N THR A 3 -4.13 5.21 -14.97
CA THR A 3 -4.94 4.21 -15.68
C THR A 3 -4.31 2.84 -15.52
N THR A 4 -4.99 1.79 -16.01
CA THR A 4 -4.41 0.44 -16.04
C THR A 4 -3.06 0.34 -16.77
N SER A 5 -2.74 1.29 -17.64
CA SER A 5 -1.44 1.35 -18.32
C SER A 5 -0.29 1.73 -17.39
N ASP A 6 -0.59 2.42 -16.28
CA ASP A 6 0.39 2.88 -15.30
C ASP A 6 0.65 1.83 -14.20
N ILE A 7 -0.09 0.71 -14.23
CA ILE A 7 0.09 -0.42 -13.31
C ILE A 7 1.52 -0.94 -13.45
N ARG A 8 2.21 -0.94 -12.32
CA ARG A 8 3.54 -1.52 -12.16
C ARG A 8 3.68 -2.11 -10.77
N LYS A 9 4.62 -3.05 -10.64
CA LYS A 9 4.98 -3.60 -9.33
C LYS A 9 5.43 -2.46 -8.41
N GLY A 10 4.89 -2.43 -7.19
CA GLY A 10 5.17 -1.41 -6.18
C GLY A 10 4.23 -0.21 -6.20
N LEU A 11 3.39 -0.04 -7.22
CA LEU A 11 2.37 1.02 -7.22
C LEU A 11 1.38 0.78 -6.06
N CYS A 12 1.11 1.83 -5.28
CA CYS A 12 0.09 1.82 -4.25
C CYS A 12 -1.18 2.47 -4.79
N ILE A 13 -2.32 1.81 -4.58
CA ILE A 13 -3.62 2.23 -5.10
C ILE A 13 -4.66 2.17 -3.98
N LYS A 14 -5.63 3.07 -4.02
CA LYS A 14 -6.82 2.96 -3.19
C LYS A 14 -7.81 2.02 -3.87
N TYR A 15 -8.23 0.98 -3.16
CA TYR A 15 -9.16 -0.01 -3.68
C TYR A 15 -10.02 -0.58 -2.55
N SER A 16 -11.34 -0.66 -2.75
CA SER A 16 -12.27 -1.21 -1.76
C SER A 16 -12.13 -0.61 -0.35
N ASN A 17 -11.98 0.72 -0.27
CA ASN A 17 -11.76 1.49 0.97
C ASN A 17 -10.47 1.16 1.76
N ASP A 18 -9.50 0.47 1.15
CA ASP A 18 -8.18 0.22 1.74
C ASP A 18 -7.07 0.60 0.74
N ILE A 19 -5.82 0.65 1.23
CA ILE A 19 -4.64 0.92 0.41
C ILE A 19 -3.95 -0.41 0.09
N TYR A 20 -3.77 -0.67 -1.20
CA TYR A 20 -3.13 -1.87 -1.70
C TYR A 20 -1.86 -1.54 -2.47
N LYS A 21 -0.82 -2.34 -2.26
CA LYS A 21 0.39 -2.36 -3.07
C LYS A 21 0.32 -3.46 -4.10
N ILE A 22 0.55 -3.13 -5.37
CA ILE A 22 0.63 -4.12 -6.46
C ILE A 22 1.93 -4.91 -6.29
N ILE A 23 1.83 -6.21 -6.02
CA ILE A 23 3.00 -7.09 -5.88
C ILE A 23 3.32 -7.84 -7.17
N GLU A 24 2.30 -8.13 -7.98
CA GLU A 24 2.42 -8.77 -9.29
C GLU A 24 1.34 -8.23 -10.23
N PHE A 25 1.64 -8.20 -11.53
CA PHE A 25 0.65 -7.85 -12.56
C PHE A 25 0.94 -8.59 -13.88
N LEU A 26 -0.11 -8.82 -14.65
CA LEU A 26 -0.06 -9.43 -15.98
C LEU A 26 -1.02 -8.70 -16.91
N HIS A 27 -0.49 -8.03 -17.92
CA HIS A 27 -1.29 -7.44 -18.99
C HIS A 27 -1.61 -8.50 -20.03
N VAL A 28 -2.90 -8.77 -20.24
CA VAL A 28 -3.41 -9.73 -21.21
C VAL A 28 -4.12 -9.00 -22.35
N LYS A 29 -3.70 -9.27 -23.58
CA LYS A 29 -4.38 -8.84 -24.81
C LYS A 29 -4.91 -10.08 -25.53
N PRO A 30 -6.17 -10.47 -25.31
CA PRO A 30 -6.71 -11.66 -25.97
C PRO A 30 -6.87 -11.39 -27.47
N GLY A 31 -6.65 -12.41 -28.31
CA GLY A 31 -6.79 -12.26 -29.76
C GLY A 31 -8.19 -11.83 -30.21
N LYS A 32 -9.22 -12.18 -29.42
CA LYS A 32 -10.59 -11.64 -29.52
C LYS A 32 -11.04 -11.16 -28.13
N GLY A 33 -11.52 -9.91 -28.04
CA GLY A 33 -12.03 -9.30 -26.80
C GLY A 33 -11.18 -8.14 -26.28
N PRO A 34 -11.65 -7.43 -25.24
CA PRO A 34 -10.94 -6.30 -24.65
C PRO A 34 -9.73 -6.76 -23.84
N ALA A 35 -8.67 -5.93 -23.82
CA ALA A 35 -7.52 -6.14 -22.96
C ALA A 35 -7.86 -5.95 -21.48
N PHE A 36 -7.12 -6.62 -20.60
CA PHE A 36 -7.27 -6.51 -19.15
C PHE A 36 -5.94 -6.74 -18.44
N VAL A 37 -5.86 -6.29 -17.19
CA VAL A 37 -4.68 -6.47 -16.33
C VAL A 37 -5.09 -7.28 -15.11
N ARG A 38 -4.51 -8.47 -14.95
CA ARG A 38 -4.61 -9.24 -13.70
C ARG A 38 -3.57 -8.73 -12.74
N THR A 39 -3.94 -8.53 -11.49
CA THR A 39 -3.06 -8.00 -10.45
C THR A 39 -3.20 -8.83 -9.20
N LYS A 40 -2.07 -8.99 -8.49
CA LYS A 40 -2.05 -9.45 -7.11
C LYS A 40 -1.73 -8.25 -6.24
N LEU A 41 -2.64 -7.96 -5.31
CA LEU A 41 -2.65 -6.78 -4.47
C LEU A 41 -2.39 -7.20 -3.03
N LYS A 42 -1.47 -6.52 -2.35
CA LYS A 42 -1.21 -6.71 -0.92
C LYS A 42 -1.69 -5.49 -0.14
N SER A 43 -2.61 -5.69 0.81
CA SER A 43 -3.08 -4.62 1.70
C SER A 43 -1.89 -4.07 2.51
N VAL A 44 -1.77 -2.76 2.55
CA VAL A 44 -0.74 -2.07 3.37
C VAL A 44 -1.12 -2.13 4.86
N THR A 45 -2.42 -2.12 5.15
CA THR A 45 -2.96 -2.15 6.52
C THR A 45 -2.88 -3.54 7.14
N THR A 46 -3.31 -4.59 6.42
CA THR A 46 -3.47 -5.93 6.99
C THR A 46 -2.45 -6.95 6.47
N GLY A 47 -1.67 -6.60 5.45
CA GLY A 47 -0.78 -7.52 4.77
C GLY A 47 -1.48 -8.60 3.93
N LYS A 48 -2.82 -8.68 3.93
CA LYS A 48 -3.60 -9.65 3.16
C LYS A 48 -3.37 -9.48 1.66
N VAL A 49 -3.22 -10.61 0.98
CA VAL A 49 -3.07 -10.65 -0.48
C VAL A 49 -4.39 -11.04 -1.13
N ILE A 50 -4.80 -10.28 -2.14
CA ILE A 50 -5.99 -10.54 -2.95
C ILE A 50 -5.64 -10.47 -4.44
N ASP A 51 -6.35 -11.24 -5.25
CA ASP A 51 -6.28 -11.14 -6.70
C ASP A 51 -7.41 -10.23 -7.21
N ASN A 52 -7.08 -9.32 -8.13
CA ASN A 52 -8.06 -8.46 -8.78
C ASN A 52 -7.75 -8.27 -10.27
N THR A 53 -8.78 -8.16 -11.10
CA THR A 53 -8.63 -7.91 -12.54
C THR A 53 -9.24 -6.57 -12.92
N PHE A 54 -8.45 -5.73 -13.57
CA PHE A 54 -8.89 -4.43 -14.09
C PHE A 54 -9.07 -4.50 -15.61
N SER A 55 -10.22 -4.03 -16.10
CA SER A 55 -10.44 -3.83 -17.54
C SER A 55 -9.51 -2.75 -18.08
N ALA A 56 -9.04 -2.86 -19.32
CA ALA A 56 -8.19 -1.84 -19.91
C ALA A 56 -8.87 -0.46 -19.90
N GLY A 57 -8.10 0.58 -19.55
CA GLY A 57 -8.58 1.96 -19.44
C GLY A 57 -9.34 2.25 -18.15
N HIS A 58 -9.45 1.30 -17.21
CA HIS A 58 -10.00 1.57 -15.88
C HIS A 58 -9.16 2.64 -15.18
N LYS A 59 -9.85 3.61 -14.55
CA LYS A 59 -9.21 4.67 -13.78
C LYS A 59 -8.72 4.11 -12.45
N ILE A 60 -7.52 4.50 -12.07
CA ILE A 60 -6.87 4.08 -10.84
C ILE A 60 -6.62 5.32 -9.99
N GLU A 61 -6.95 5.22 -8.71
CA GLU A 61 -6.59 6.20 -7.70
C GLU A 61 -5.27 5.78 -7.08
N ASP A 62 -4.18 6.37 -7.57
CA ASP A 62 -2.85 6.16 -7.05
C ASP A 62 -2.64 6.91 -5.74
N VAL A 63 -1.95 6.27 -4.80
CA VAL A 63 -1.65 6.84 -3.48
C VAL A 63 -0.14 6.78 -3.27
N ARG A 64 0.46 7.90 -2.86
CA ARG A 64 1.87 7.94 -2.46
C ARG A 64 1.98 7.39 -1.05
N VAL A 65 2.73 6.30 -0.90
CA VAL A 65 3.07 5.69 0.38
C VAL A 65 4.57 5.80 0.59
N GLU A 66 4.97 6.28 1.76
CA GLU A 66 6.37 6.41 2.15
C GLU A 66 6.66 5.49 3.33
N THR A 67 7.87 4.93 3.36
CA THR A 67 8.34 4.09 4.45
C THR A 67 9.58 4.74 5.01
N HIS A 68 9.45 5.25 6.23
CA HIS A 68 10.52 5.91 6.96
C HIS A 68 11.00 5.00 8.09
N LYS A 69 12.30 5.07 8.39
CA LYS A 69 12.87 4.36 9.53
C LYS A 69 12.77 5.24 10.76
N PHE A 70 12.22 4.67 11.82
CA PHE A 70 12.13 5.31 13.12
C PHE A 70 12.86 4.49 14.17
N GLN A 71 13.48 5.21 15.12
CA GLN A 71 14.04 4.66 16.33
C GLN A 71 13.02 4.78 17.46
N TYR A 72 12.74 3.66 18.13
CA TYR A 72 11.95 3.68 19.36
C TYR A 72 12.72 4.40 20.48
N LEU A 73 12.03 5.27 21.21
CA LEU A 73 12.61 6.02 22.33
C LEU A 73 12.14 5.46 23.67
N TYR A 74 10.84 5.58 23.96
CA TYR A 74 10.20 5.17 25.20
C TYR A 74 8.69 5.04 24.98
N SER A 75 8.01 4.40 25.93
CA SER A 75 6.56 4.35 26.01
C SER A 75 6.08 5.16 27.22
N GLU A 76 4.93 5.80 27.07
CA GLU A 76 4.25 6.55 28.11
C GLU A 76 2.77 6.14 28.12
N SER A 77 2.37 5.43 29.18
CA SER A 77 1.01 4.88 29.32
C SER A 77 0.62 4.04 28.08
N THR A 78 -0.33 4.51 27.27
CA THR A 78 -0.83 3.82 26.05
C THR A 78 -0.18 4.34 24.76
N THR A 79 0.85 5.18 24.88
CA THR A 79 1.52 5.81 23.73
C THR A 79 2.99 5.40 23.63
N TYR A 80 3.45 5.26 22.39
CA TYR A 80 4.83 4.90 22.06
C TYR A 80 5.46 6.02 21.26
N HIS A 81 6.64 6.46 21.70
CA HIS A 81 7.37 7.56 21.07
C HIS A 81 8.48 7.03 20.16
N PHE A 82 8.53 7.62 18.96
CA PHE A 82 9.47 7.25 17.92
C PHE A 82 10.13 8.50 17.34
N MET A 83 11.41 8.38 16.97
CA MET A 83 12.16 9.45 16.33
C MET A 83 12.64 9.02 14.95
N ASN A 84 12.39 9.85 13.94
CA ASN A 84 12.88 9.61 12.58
C ASN A 84 14.42 9.65 12.60
N THR A 85 15.06 8.65 12.00
CA THR A 85 16.52 8.53 11.99
C THR A 85 17.23 9.54 11.07
N GLU A 86 16.50 10.19 10.16
CA GLU A 86 17.06 11.11 9.18
C GLU A 86 16.94 12.58 9.59
N ASP A 87 15.74 13.00 10.04
CA ASP A 87 15.45 14.42 10.36
C ASP A 87 15.22 14.69 11.86
N TYR A 88 15.31 13.65 12.70
CA TYR A 88 15.10 13.71 14.15
C TYR A 88 13.71 14.19 14.58
N THR A 89 12.73 14.22 13.67
CA THR A 89 11.33 14.50 14.02
C THR A 89 10.77 13.38 14.88
N GLN A 90 9.94 13.75 15.86
CA GLN A 90 9.31 12.79 16.78
C GLN A 90 7.83 12.61 16.44
N ILE A 91 7.37 11.37 16.50
CA ILE A 91 5.98 11.00 16.36
C ILE A 91 5.56 10.12 17.55
N GLN A 92 4.27 10.13 17.84
CA GLN A 92 3.66 9.26 18.85
C GLN A 92 2.60 8.38 18.19
N LEU A 93 2.56 7.11 18.58
CA LEU A 93 1.54 6.15 18.15
C LEU A 93 0.81 5.60 19.37
N GLN A 94 -0.48 5.36 19.22
CA GLN A 94 -1.26 4.62 20.23
C GLN A 94 -0.93 3.13 20.14
N GLU A 95 -0.98 2.44 21.27
CA GLU A 95 -0.77 0.99 21.38
C GLU A 95 -1.66 0.20 20.40
N GLU A 96 -2.91 0.64 20.20
CA GLU A 96 -3.87 -0.05 19.30
C GLU A 96 -3.45 -0.02 17.82
N THR A 97 -2.55 0.89 17.44
CA THR A 97 -2.06 1.02 16.06
C THR A 97 -0.87 0.09 15.79
N LEU A 98 -0.24 -0.45 16.84
CA LEU A 98 0.92 -1.33 16.71
C LEU A 98 0.47 -2.78 16.53
N ASP A 99 0.88 -3.40 15.43
CA ASP A 99 0.62 -4.83 15.17
C ASP A 99 1.28 -5.76 16.21
N ARG A 100 2.38 -5.31 16.83
CA ARG A 100 3.13 -6.02 17.87
C ARG A 100 3.68 -5.02 18.89
N PRO A 101 2.95 -4.73 19.98
CA PRO A 101 3.39 -3.81 21.01
C PRO A 101 4.47 -4.38 21.95
N ASP A 102 4.67 -5.71 21.95
CA ASP A 102 5.63 -6.46 22.79
C ASP A 102 6.85 -7.00 22.03
#